data_AF-A0A259B061-F1
#
_entry.id   AF-A0A259B061-F1
#
_cell.length_a   1.000
_cell.length_b   1.000
_cell.length_c   1.000
_cell.angle_alpha   90.00
_cell.angle_beta   90.00
_cell.angle_gamma   90.00
#
_symmetry.space_group_name_H-M   'P 1'
#
loop_
_entity.id
_entity.type
_entity.pdbx_description
1 polymer ?
#
loop_
_entity_poly.entity_id
_entity_poly.type
_entity_poly.pdbx_seq_one_letter_code
_entity_poly.pdbx_strand_id
1 'polypeptide(L)'
;MAKRFWRKLAATAKIETTYGTDAVPTGAANAIQLNDVSLTPLAGEEKTRDLLTAYYGHQGVLLVGDYVELQGFVELAGSGTAGTAPAYGPLLRACGLAETTVATTSVTYAPASAGQEALTLYLNLDGVNHVMLGARGTFTLALAPKEIPRLVFTFRGLLGPITALALPTAVLTAFKKPVPVSKANTALWTLHGFAAIAESFSFDLGAQVEARHLVGDESIQITGRQATGTMVVEADTLAAKDWISIARAHTTGALAIRHGLTAGNIIEINAPAVQIGRPTYGNTQGITNYSLPLMFTPVTGDDEFAIVAK
;
A
#
# COMPACT_ATOMS: atom_id res chain seq x y z
N MET A 1 6.60 36.65 8.22
CA MET A 1 6.13 35.25 8.13
C MET A 1 7.05 34.48 7.21
N ALA A 2 7.63 33.38 7.68
CA ALA A 2 8.33 32.45 6.78
C ALA A 2 7.29 31.69 5.96
N LYS A 3 7.40 31.75 4.62
CA LYS A 3 6.59 30.92 3.73
C LYS A 3 7.07 29.47 3.83
N ARG A 4 6.15 28.52 3.79
CA ARG A 4 6.45 27.08 3.76
C ARG A 4 6.21 26.53 2.37
N PHE A 5 7.09 25.65 1.90
CA PHE A 5 6.99 25.07 0.57
C PHE A 5 6.61 23.59 0.63
N TRP A 6 5.46 23.23 0.06
CA TRP A 6 4.98 21.85 0.04
C TRP A 6 5.96 20.87 -0.61
N ARG A 7 6.64 21.29 -1.67
CA ARG A 7 7.65 20.47 -2.37
C ARG A 7 8.89 20.12 -1.53
N LYS A 8 9.03 20.70 -0.33
CA LYS A 8 10.09 20.37 0.64
C LYS A 8 9.61 19.41 1.73
N LEU A 9 8.38 18.91 1.65
CA LEU A 9 7.88 17.94 2.62
C LEU A 9 8.84 16.76 2.74
N ALA A 10 9.30 16.50 3.95
CA ALA A 10 10.14 15.36 4.27
C ALA A 10 9.35 14.36 5.11
N ALA A 11 9.29 13.12 4.65
CA ALA A 11 8.64 12.03 5.36
C ALA A 11 9.69 11.08 5.96
N THR A 12 9.48 10.66 7.20
CA THR A 12 10.28 9.59 7.81
C THR A 12 9.38 8.58 8.52
N ALA A 13 9.65 7.28 8.37
CA ALA A 13 8.83 6.20 8.89
C ALA A 13 9.68 5.17 9.63
N LYS A 14 9.30 4.81 10.87
CA LYS A 14 10.00 3.78 11.65
C LYS A 14 9.00 2.91 12.39
N ILE A 15 9.24 1.60 12.40
CA ILE A 15 8.40 0.63 13.11
C ILE A 15 8.48 0.88 14.61
N GLU A 16 7.33 0.89 15.26
CA GLU A 16 7.21 1.05 16.70
C GLU A 16 7.60 -0.23 17.43
N THR A 17 8.41 -0.10 18.48
CA THR A 17 8.69 -1.22 19.39
C THR A 17 7.50 -1.50 20.31
N THR A 18 6.79 -0.44 20.68
CA THR A 18 5.58 -0.45 21.51
C THR A 18 4.53 0.40 20.81
N TYR A 19 3.34 -0.17 20.60
CA TYR A 19 2.25 0.51 19.91
C TYR A 19 1.94 1.89 20.53
N GLY A 20 1.78 2.91 19.69
CA GLY A 20 1.44 4.27 20.09
C GLY A 20 2.57 5.01 20.79
N THR A 21 3.79 4.45 20.82
CA THR A 21 4.97 5.08 21.41
C THR A 21 5.92 5.52 20.29
N ASP A 22 6.31 6.80 20.34
CA ASP A 22 7.17 7.41 19.34
C ASP A 22 8.50 6.66 19.16
N ALA A 23 8.71 6.11 17.96
CA ALA A 23 9.92 5.40 17.60
C ALA A 23 11.12 6.32 17.28
N VAL A 24 10.88 7.64 17.18
CA VAL A 24 11.86 8.69 16.87
C VAL A 24 12.58 8.42 15.54
N PRO A 25 11.87 8.43 14.39
CA PRO A 25 12.48 8.28 13.08
C PRO A 25 13.43 9.44 12.77
N THR A 26 14.59 9.13 12.19
CA THR A 26 15.60 10.10 11.73
C THR A 26 15.67 10.16 10.22
N GLY A 27 15.97 11.33 9.65
CA GLY A 27 16.14 11.50 8.20
C GLY A 27 17.27 10.66 7.59
N ALA A 28 18.32 10.36 8.35
CA ALA A 28 19.46 9.60 7.86
C ALA A 28 19.17 8.09 7.71
N ALA A 29 18.29 7.53 8.55
CA ALA A 29 18.03 6.09 8.57
C ALA A 29 16.61 5.71 8.13
N ASN A 30 15.65 6.64 8.13
CA ASN A 30 14.22 6.34 8.03
C ASN A 30 13.48 7.24 7.03
N ALA A 31 14.19 7.99 6.19
CA ALA A 31 13.55 8.84 5.19
C ALA A 31 12.80 8.00 4.15
N ILE A 32 11.61 8.46 3.77
CA ILE A 32 10.75 7.82 2.77
C ILE A 32 10.56 8.79 1.60
N GLN A 33 10.80 8.28 0.38
CA GLN A 33 10.50 9.01 -0.84
C GLN A 33 9.01 8.88 -1.19
N LEU A 34 8.19 9.73 -0.58
CA LEU A 34 6.77 9.85 -0.93
C LEU A 34 6.56 10.85 -2.07
N ASN A 35 5.67 10.49 -2.98
CA ASN A 35 5.18 11.32 -4.06
C ASN A 35 3.68 11.56 -3.90
N ASP A 36 3.21 12.71 -4.40
CA ASP A 36 1.80 13.11 -4.38
C ASP A 36 1.15 12.96 -2.99
N VAL A 37 1.79 13.58 -2.00
CA VAL A 37 1.36 13.49 -0.60
C VAL A 37 0.13 14.35 -0.38
N SER A 38 -0.88 13.77 0.26
CA SER A 38 -2.00 14.45 0.89
C SER A 38 -1.99 14.15 2.39
N LEU A 39 -2.01 15.20 3.21
CA LEU A 39 -2.00 15.10 4.67
C LEU A 39 -3.23 15.81 5.23
N THR A 40 -4.05 15.07 5.95
CA THR A 40 -5.15 15.60 6.75
C THR A 40 -4.71 15.59 8.22
N PRO A 41 -4.27 16.73 8.78
CA PRO A 41 -3.66 16.77 10.11
C PRO A 41 -4.65 16.58 11.26
N LEU A 42 -5.94 16.75 11.00
CA LEU A 42 -7.02 16.57 11.97
C LEU A 42 -8.26 16.05 11.23
N ALA A 43 -8.40 14.72 11.20
CA ALA A 43 -9.60 14.02 10.76
C ALA A 43 -10.34 13.51 12.00
N GLY A 44 -11.67 13.38 11.92
CA GLY A 44 -12.48 12.96 13.06
C GLY A 44 -13.97 13.15 12.79
N GLU A 45 -14.76 13.06 13.84
CA GLU A 45 -16.20 13.35 13.82
C GLU A 45 -16.51 14.71 14.44
N GLU A 46 -17.60 15.31 13.99
CA GLU A 46 -18.16 16.52 14.59
C GLU A 46 -19.46 16.19 15.33
N LYS A 47 -19.59 16.64 16.58
CA LYS A 47 -20.85 16.56 17.35
C LYS A 47 -21.43 17.94 17.57
N THR A 48 -22.69 18.12 17.19
CA THR A 48 -23.49 19.29 17.54
C THR A 48 -24.03 19.15 18.96
N ARG A 49 -24.29 20.29 19.61
CA ARG A 49 -24.83 20.31 20.98
C ARG A 49 -26.34 20.48 21.04
N ASP A 50 -26.99 20.78 19.90
CA ASP A 50 -28.43 20.95 19.70
C ASP A 50 -29.16 21.64 20.87
N LEU A 51 -28.55 22.71 21.39
CA LEU A 51 -29.07 23.45 22.54
C LEU A 51 -30.32 24.23 22.13
N LEU A 52 -31.30 24.33 23.00
CA LEU A 52 -32.47 25.19 22.76
C LEU A 52 -32.14 26.62 23.22
N THR A 53 -31.99 27.53 22.25
CA THR A 53 -31.72 28.95 22.50
C THR A 53 -32.90 29.83 22.07
N ALA A 54 -33.08 30.98 22.73
CA ALA A 54 -34.15 31.94 22.39
C ALA A 54 -33.90 32.70 21.06
N TYR A 55 -32.79 32.40 20.37
CA TYR A 55 -32.38 32.99 19.10
C TYR A 55 -31.83 31.90 18.18
N TYR A 56 -31.96 32.11 16.87
CA TYR A 56 -31.40 31.24 15.84
C TYR A 56 -29.92 31.54 15.59
N GLY A 57 -29.09 30.51 15.40
CA GLY A 57 -27.67 30.66 15.09
C GLY A 57 -26.89 29.34 15.18
N HIS A 58 -25.72 29.26 14.53
CA HIS A 58 -24.85 28.10 14.62
C HIS A 58 -24.19 28.03 15.99
N GLN A 59 -24.26 26.87 16.65
CA GLN A 59 -23.80 26.70 18.03
C GLN A 59 -22.35 26.19 18.15
N GLY A 60 -21.70 26.00 17.01
CA GLY A 60 -20.41 25.33 16.93
C GLY A 60 -20.56 23.82 17.01
N VAL A 61 -19.43 23.14 16.82
CA VAL A 61 -19.30 21.69 16.89
C VAL A 61 -18.15 21.32 17.83
N LEU A 62 -18.23 20.13 18.41
CA LEU A 62 -17.12 19.52 19.13
C LEU A 62 -16.45 18.51 18.20
N LEU A 63 -15.15 18.66 17.99
CA LEU A 63 -14.32 17.69 17.28
C LEU A 63 -14.03 16.52 18.22
N VAL A 64 -14.33 15.30 17.78
CA VAL A 64 -14.16 14.07 18.59
C VAL A 64 -13.58 12.95 17.74
N GLY A 65 -12.80 12.07 18.37
CA GLY A 65 -12.15 10.96 17.67
C GLY A 65 -11.10 11.45 16.68
N ASP A 66 -10.22 12.35 17.15
CA ASP A 66 -9.22 13.00 16.31
C ASP A 66 -8.08 12.04 15.94
N TYR A 67 -7.81 11.90 14.64
CA TYR A 67 -6.70 11.15 14.08
C TYR A 67 -6.08 11.87 12.88
N VAL A 68 -4.93 11.38 12.43
CA VAL A 68 -4.22 11.89 11.24
C VAL A 68 -4.42 10.91 10.09
N GLU A 69 -4.70 11.43 8.90
CA GLU A 69 -4.74 10.63 7.67
C GLU A 69 -3.64 11.10 6.71
N LEU A 70 -2.91 10.13 6.15
CA LEU A 70 -1.85 10.33 5.17
C LEU A 70 -2.12 9.48 3.94
N GLN A 71 -2.11 10.11 2.77
CA GLN A 71 -2.08 9.42 1.49
C GLN A 71 -0.84 9.83 0.71
N GLY A 72 -0.24 8.89 0.00
CA GLY A 72 0.87 9.15 -0.92
C GLY A 72 1.32 7.87 -1.60
N PHE A 73 2.23 7.97 -2.56
CA PHE A 73 2.76 6.78 -3.22
C PHE A 73 4.28 6.71 -3.20
N VAL A 74 4.78 5.48 -3.31
CA VAL A 74 6.18 5.16 -3.53
C VAL A 74 6.31 4.40 -4.85
N GLU A 75 7.39 4.67 -5.58
CA GLU A 75 7.76 3.93 -6.79
C GLU A 75 8.18 2.49 -6.44
N LEU A 76 7.62 1.51 -7.14
CA LEU A 76 7.95 0.11 -6.92
C LEU A 76 9.32 -0.24 -7.53
N ALA A 77 10.33 -0.35 -6.69
CA ALA A 77 11.68 -0.80 -7.03
C ALA A 77 12.23 -1.75 -5.97
N GLY A 78 13.24 -2.55 -6.29
CA GLY A 78 13.97 -3.30 -5.26
C GLY A 78 14.95 -2.41 -4.47
N SER A 79 15.62 -3.00 -3.49
CA SER A 79 16.60 -2.33 -2.64
C SER A 79 17.95 -2.05 -3.32
N GLY A 80 18.19 -2.66 -4.49
CA GLY A 80 19.46 -2.69 -5.21
C GLY A 80 20.42 -3.77 -4.72
N THR A 81 20.06 -4.60 -3.75
CA THR A 81 20.89 -5.73 -3.28
C THR A 81 20.00 -6.90 -2.84
N ALA A 82 20.26 -8.09 -3.39
CA ALA A 82 19.47 -9.28 -3.08
C ALA A 82 19.48 -9.62 -1.58
N GLY A 83 18.34 -10.03 -1.05
CA GLY A 83 18.17 -10.31 0.38
C GLY A 83 18.25 -9.08 1.29
N THR A 84 18.20 -7.87 0.74
CA THR A 84 18.06 -6.62 1.51
C THR A 84 16.66 -6.06 1.32
N ALA A 85 15.99 -5.69 2.42
CA ALA A 85 14.65 -5.15 2.38
C ALA A 85 14.58 -3.83 1.59
N PRO A 86 13.57 -3.64 0.70
CA PRO A 86 13.34 -2.34 0.08
C PRO A 86 13.06 -1.26 1.13
N ALA A 87 13.42 -0.02 0.83
CA ALA A 87 13.27 1.11 1.76
C ALA A 87 11.82 1.40 2.18
N TYR A 88 10.83 0.99 1.37
CA TYR A 88 9.41 1.08 1.70
C TYR A 88 8.87 -0.13 2.49
N GLY A 89 9.71 -1.12 2.81
CA GLY A 89 9.35 -2.30 3.61
C GLY A 89 8.59 -1.98 4.90
N PRO A 90 9.01 -0.98 5.70
CA PRO A 90 8.27 -0.56 6.88
C PRO A 90 6.81 -0.16 6.59
N LEU A 91 6.54 0.46 5.43
CA LEU A 91 5.19 0.85 5.02
C LEU A 91 4.31 -0.38 4.75
N LEU A 92 4.85 -1.37 4.04
CA LEU A 92 4.17 -2.66 3.79
C LEU A 92 3.86 -3.38 5.11
N ARG A 93 4.77 -3.32 6.08
CA ARG A 93 4.58 -3.94 7.40
C ARG A 93 3.45 -3.32 8.21
N ALA A 94 3.35 -1.99 8.21
CA ALA A 94 2.20 -1.29 8.80
C ALA A 94 0.88 -1.44 8.04
N CYS A 95 0.91 -2.00 6.83
CA CYS A 95 -0.29 -2.47 6.13
C CYS A 95 -0.71 -3.88 6.55
N GLY A 96 -0.07 -4.48 7.57
CA GLY A 96 -0.40 -5.82 8.05
C GLY A 96 0.29 -6.95 7.28
N LEU A 97 1.46 -6.68 6.68
CA LEU A 97 2.31 -7.71 6.08
C LEU A 97 3.48 -8.07 7.00
N ALA A 98 3.80 -9.36 7.13
CA ALA A 98 5.01 -9.84 7.78
C ALA A 98 6.18 -9.88 6.80
N GLU A 99 7.33 -9.35 7.22
CA GLU A 99 8.58 -9.40 6.47
C GLU A 99 9.40 -10.63 6.85
N THR A 100 9.77 -11.45 5.85
CA THR A 100 10.67 -12.59 6.01
C THR A 100 11.87 -12.42 5.10
N THR A 101 13.08 -12.36 5.67
CA THR A 101 14.32 -12.19 4.92
C THR A 101 15.06 -13.51 4.79
N VAL A 102 15.35 -13.92 3.56
CA VAL A 102 16.31 -14.96 3.23
C VAL A 102 17.59 -14.27 2.80
N ALA A 103 18.61 -14.32 3.66
CA ALA A 103 19.87 -13.63 3.47
C ALA A 103 20.44 -13.87 2.05
N THR A 104 20.93 -12.80 1.43
CA THR A 104 21.49 -12.79 0.07
C THR A 104 20.57 -13.24 -1.07
N THR A 105 19.30 -13.57 -0.77
CA THR A 105 18.38 -14.20 -1.73
C THR A 105 17.14 -13.37 -1.96
N SER A 106 16.35 -13.12 -0.91
CA SER A 106 15.05 -12.47 -1.07
C SER A 106 14.51 -11.87 0.23
N VAL A 107 13.58 -10.94 0.10
CA VAL A 107 12.74 -10.45 1.19
C VAL A 107 11.29 -10.59 0.76
N THR A 108 10.51 -11.33 1.54
CA THR A 108 9.10 -11.64 1.27
C THR A 108 8.21 -10.87 2.23
N TYR A 109 7.18 -10.22 1.71
CA TYR A 109 6.09 -9.61 2.46
C TYR A 109 4.82 -10.41 2.19
N ALA A 110 4.33 -11.14 3.20
CA ALA A 110 3.10 -11.92 3.15
C ALA A 110 2.12 -11.41 4.20
N PRO A 111 0.80 -11.58 4.02
CA PRO A 111 -0.18 -11.16 5.01
C PRO A 111 0.05 -11.73 6.41
N ALA A 112 -0.38 -10.99 7.43
CA ALA A 112 -0.38 -11.44 8.81
C ALA A 112 -1.72 -11.10 9.47
N SER A 113 -2.38 -12.12 10.04
CA SER A 113 -3.62 -11.97 10.80
C SER A 113 -3.40 -11.64 12.28
N ALA A 114 -2.16 -11.74 12.78
CA ALA A 114 -1.80 -11.35 14.14
C ALA A 114 -0.43 -10.68 14.17
N GLY A 115 -0.19 -9.90 15.22
CA GLY A 115 1.09 -9.20 15.41
C GLY A 115 1.34 -8.11 14.35
N GLN A 116 0.28 -7.52 13.80
CA GLN A 116 0.43 -6.43 12.82
C GLN A 116 1.18 -5.27 13.46
N GLU A 117 2.25 -4.86 12.81
CA GLU A 117 3.10 -3.80 13.30
C GLU A 117 2.48 -2.43 13.01
N ALA A 118 3.01 -1.41 13.67
CA ALA A 118 2.60 -0.03 13.48
C ALA A 118 3.85 0.84 13.26
N LEU A 119 3.65 1.98 12.61
CA LEU A 119 4.72 2.95 12.36
C LEU A 119 4.51 4.21 13.20
N THR A 120 5.62 4.81 13.60
CA THR A 120 5.67 6.26 13.79
C THR A 120 6.02 6.91 12.45
N LEU A 121 5.14 7.79 11.97
CA LEU A 121 5.30 8.59 10.76
C LEU A 121 5.48 10.06 11.13
N TYR A 122 6.56 10.67 10.65
CA TYR A 122 6.79 12.10 10.76
C TYR A 122 6.68 12.74 9.37
N LEU A 123 5.91 13.82 9.28
CA LEU A 123 5.79 14.64 8.09
C LEU A 123 6.21 16.08 8.42
N ASN A 124 7.43 16.43 8.03
CA ASN A 124 7.96 17.77 8.21
C ASN A 124 7.60 18.67 7.02
N LEU A 125 6.69 19.60 7.24
CA LEU A 125 6.24 20.62 6.29
C LEU A 125 7.06 21.90 6.44
N ASP A 126 8.32 21.84 6.00
CA ASP A 126 9.24 22.99 5.93
C ASP A 126 9.32 23.78 7.25
N GLY A 127 9.59 23.05 8.35
CA GLY A 127 9.77 23.62 9.69
C GLY A 127 8.71 23.23 10.72
N VAL A 128 7.67 22.48 10.34
CA VAL A 128 6.70 21.90 11.28
C VAL A 128 6.54 20.41 11.06
N ASN A 129 6.76 19.65 12.12
CA ASN A 129 6.63 18.22 12.13
C ASN A 129 5.25 17.81 12.59
N HIS A 130 4.54 17.04 11.75
CA HIS A 130 3.32 16.35 12.11
C HIS A 130 3.70 14.93 12.49
N VAL A 131 3.34 14.52 13.70
CA VAL A 131 3.66 13.20 14.24
C VAL A 131 2.39 12.36 14.21
N MET A 132 2.53 11.16 13.68
CA MET A 132 1.47 10.18 13.56
C MET A 132 1.98 8.89 14.20
N LEU A 133 1.35 8.51 15.32
CA LEU A 133 1.73 7.36 16.14
C LEU A 133 0.78 6.18 15.87
N GLY A 134 1.24 4.96 16.12
CA GLY A 134 0.42 3.76 15.95
C GLY A 134 -0.14 3.62 14.52
N ALA A 135 0.58 4.15 13.53
CA ALA A 135 0.08 4.29 12.18
C ALA A 135 -0.04 2.93 11.49
N ARG A 136 -1.22 2.67 10.94
CA ARG A 136 -1.53 1.48 10.14
C ARG A 136 -2.30 1.88 8.90
N GLY A 137 -2.23 1.06 7.85
CA GLY A 137 -2.73 1.47 6.55
C GLY A 137 -3.19 0.34 5.64
N THR A 138 -3.54 0.73 4.43
CA THR A 138 -3.78 -0.17 3.29
C THR A 138 -2.96 0.33 2.11
N PHE A 139 -2.79 -0.51 1.09
CA PHE A 139 -2.15 -0.10 -0.15
C PHE A 139 -2.82 -0.69 -1.37
N THR A 140 -2.64 0.01 -2.50
CA THR A 140 -2.93 -0.49 -3.84
C THR A 140 -1.67 -0.52 -4.68
N LEU A 141 -1.64 -1.44 -5.64
CA LEU A 141 -0.53 -1.63 -6.57
C LEU A 141 -1.09 -1.67 -7.98
N ALA A 142 -0.45 -0.94 -8.89
CA ALA A 142 -0.79 -0.95 -10.31
C ALA A 142 0.45 -1.19 -11.18
N LEU A 143 0.32 -2.12 -12.13
CA LEU A 143 1.27 -2.39 -13.19
C LEU A 143 0.57 -2.26 -14.54
N ALA A 144 0.99 -1.29 -15.34
CA ALA A 144 0.48 -1.10 -16.70
C ALA A 144 1.68 -0.79 -17.63
N PRO A 145 1.73 -1.34 -18.85
CA PRO A 145 2.80 -1.06 -19.80
C PRO A 145 2.99 0.44 -20.03
N LYS A 146 4.24 0.88 -20.22
CA LYS A 146 4.65 2.29 -20.42
C LYS A 146 4.51 3.18 -19.18
N GLU A 147 4.09 2.63 -18.05
CA GLU A 147 4.01 3.34 -16.77
C GLU A 147 5.10 2.90 -15.79
N ILE A 148 5.34 3.73 -14.78
CA ILE A 148 6.16 3.40 -13.62
C ILE A 148 5.24 2.70 -12.58
N PRO A 149 5.58 1.48 -12.13
CA PRO A 149 4.78 0.81 -11.13
C PRO A 149 4.86 1.55 -9.79
N ARG A 150 3.73 1.67 -9.09
CA ARG A 150 3.60 2.45 -7.85
C ARG A 150 2.79 1.71 -6.80
N LEU A 151 3.20 1.87 -5.54
CA LEU A 151 2.44 1.48 -4.36
C LEU A 151 1.79 2.74 -3.79
N VAL A 152 0.48 2.83 -3.83
CA VAL A 152 -0.28 3.94 -3.24
C VAL A 152 -0.74 3.51 -1.86
N PHE A 153 -0.31 4.25 -0.84
CA PHE A 153 -0.62 3.97 0.55
C PHE A 153 -1.64 4.96 1.10
N THR A 154 -2.51 4.45 1.97
CA THR A 154 -3.40 5.26 2.82
C THR A 154 -3.21 4.81 4.26
N PHE A 155 -2.75 5.71 5.11
CA PHE A 155 -2.49 5.46 6.53
C PHE A 155 -3.42 6.29 7.41
N ARG A 156 -3.81 5.69 8.55
CA ARG A 156 -4.43 6.35 9.69
C ARG A 156 -3.58 6.14 10.94
N GLY A 157 -3.53 7.13 11.81
CA GLY A 157 -2.63 7.16 12.95
C GLY A 157 -3.11 8.09 14.02
N LEU A 158 -2.77 7.78 15.26
CA LEU A 158 -3.06 8.62 16.42
C LEU A 158 -2.33 9.97 16.27
N LEU A 159 -3.02 11.03 16.66
CA LEU A 159 -2.46 12.38 16.62
C LEU A 159 -1.34 12.52 17.65
N GLY A 160 -0.09 12.60 17.16
CA GLY A 160 1.06 12.92 17.97
C GLY A 160 1.29 14.45 18.09
N PRO A 161 2.29 14.87 18.87
CA PRO A 161 2.57 16.29 19.07
C PRO A 161 3.03 16.96 17.76
N ILE A 162 2.33 18.01 17.36
CA ILE A 162 2.72 18.86 16.22
C ILE A 162 3.65 19.96 16.74
N THR A 163 4.91 19.97 16.27
CA THR A 163 5.94 20.87 16.80
C THR A 163 6.74 21.54 15.69
N ALA A 164 7.33 22.70 16.01
CA ALA A 164 8.31 23.32 15.14
C ALA A 164 9.63 22.53 15.19
N LEU A 165 10.07 22.01 14.06
CA LEU A 165 11.27 21.20 13.94
C LEU A 165 11.95 21.50 12.61
N ALA A 166 13.27 21.68 12.63
CA ALA A 166 14.05 21.89 11.41
C ALA A 166 13.86 20.73 10.43
N LEU A 167 13.94 21.04 9.13
CA LEU A 167 13.81 20.02 8.09
C LEU A 167 14.91 18.96 8.27
N PRO A 168 14.58 17.67 8.34
CA PRO A 168 15.57 16.63 8.54
C PRO A 168 16.47 16.49 7.30
N THR A 169 17.73 16.12 7.52
CA THR A 169 18.62 15.69 6.43
C THR A 169 18.20 14.29 5.98
N ALA A 170 17.38 14.22 4.94
CA ALA A 170 16.85 12.97 4.39
C ALA A 170 17.89 12.26 3.51
N VAL A 171 18.15 10.98 3.81
CA VAL A 171 18.98 10.09 2.97
C VAL A 171 18.07 9.11 2.24
N LEU A 172 17.95 9.28 0.91
CA LEU A 172 17.05 8.50 0.05
C LEU A 172 17.79 7.49 -0.85
N THR A 173 19.08 7.24 -0.62
CA THR A 173 19.91 6.38 -1.48
C THR A 173 19.47 4.92 -1.55
N ALA A 174 18.65 4.48 -0.60
CA ALA A 174 18.03 3.16 -0.59
C ALA A 174 16.85 3.03 -1.57
N PHE A 175 16.24 4.15 -1.99
CA PHE A 175 15.26 4.16 -3.07
C PHE A 175 16.01 4.10 -4.41
N LYS A 176 15.75 3.04 -5.17
CA LYS A 176 16.36 2.84 -6.48
C LYS A 176 15.42 3.33 -7.56
N LYS A 177 16.01 3.78 -8.67
CA LYS A 177 15.24 4.19 -9.85
C LYS A 177 14.41 2.98 -10.35
N PRO A 178 13.08 3.10 -10.46
CA PRO A 178 12.24 2.03 -10.96
C PRO A 178 12.50 1.80 -12.44
N VAL A 179 12.17 0.59 -12.91
CA VAL A 179 12.14 0.29 -14.35
C VAL A 179 10.69 0.34 -14.84
N PRO A 180 10.44 0.88 -16.04
CA PRO A 180 9.06 0.96 -16.55
C PRO A 180 8.54 -0.44 -16.88
N VAL A 181 7.23 -0.65 -16.70
CA VAL A 181 6.57 -1.91 -17.07
C VAL A 181 6.61 -2.06 -18.59
N SER A 182 7.18 -3.17 -19.06
CA SER A 182 7.30 -3.50 -20.47
C SER A 182 7.54 -5.00 -20.63
N LYS A 183 7.39 -5.53 -21.85
CA LYS A 183 7.74 -6.94 -22.15
C LYS A 183 9.18 -7.29 -21.74
N ALA A 184 10.11 -6.35 -21.88
CA ALA A 184 11.51 -6.57 -21.52
C ALA A 184 11.72 -6.62 -20.00
N ASN A 185 11.02 -5.75 -19.24
CA ASN A 185 11.21 -5.65 -17.80
C ASN A 185 10.24 -6.53 -16.99
N THR A 186 9.20 -7.08 -17.59
CA THR A 186 8.19 -7.90 -16.92
C THR A 186 8.03 -9.23 -17.65
N ALA A 187 9.05 -10.08 -17.52
CA ALA A 187 9.19 -11.29 -18.33
C ALA A 187 8.26 -12.43 -17.91
N LEU A 188 7.79 -12.45 -16.66
CA LEU A 188 6.82 -13.42 -16.18
C LEU A 188 5.51 -12.71 -15.87
N TRP A 189 4.44 -13.13 -16.53
CA TRP A 189 3.09 -12.69 -16.25
C TRP A 189 2.13 -13.83 -16.52
N THR A 190 1.77 -14.55 -15.46
CA THR A 190 0.96 -15.77 -15.59
C THR A 190 -0.22 -15.74 -14.63
N LEU A 191 -1.38 -16.21 -15.10
CA LEU A 191 -2.56 -16.45 -14.27
C LEU A 191 -3.18 -17.80 -14.65
N HIS A 192 -3.52 -18.60 -13.65
CA HIS A 192 -4.01 -19.98 -13.85
C HIS A 192 -3.08 -20.81 -14.77
N GLY A 193 -1.76 -20.60 -14.66
CA GLY A 193 -0.75 -21.27 -15.49
C GLY A 193 -0.69 -20.81 -16.96
N PHE A 194 -1.47 -19.80 -17.36
CA PHE A 194 -1.44 -19.25 -18.71
C PHE A 194 -0.63 -17.95 -18.75
N ALA A 195 0.35 -17.89 -19.67
CA ALA A 195 1.17 -16.70 -19.90
C ALA A 195 0.43 -15.71 -20.78
N ALA A 196 -0.31 -14.79 -20.16
CA ALA A 196 -1.19 -13.87 -20.87
C ALA A 196 -0.44 -12.63 -21.39
N ILE A 197 -0.84 -12.13 -22.56
CA ILE A 197 -0.48 -10.78 -23.00
C ILE A 197 -1.34 -9.81 -22.20
N ALA A 198 -0.75 -9.16 -21.20
CA ALA A 198 -1.49 -8.33 -20.26
C ALA A 198 -1.37 -6.83 -20.56
N GLU A 199 -2.50 -6.13 -20.48
CA GLU A 199 -2.58 -4.67 -20.59
C GLU A 199 -2.51 -3.98 -19.22
N SER A 200 -2.96 -4.64 -18.16
CA SER A 200 -2.81 -4.11 -16.81
C SER A 200 -3.02 -5.16 -15.73
N PHE A 201 -2.45 -4.89 -14.56
CA PHE A 201 -2.78 -5.52 -13.30
C PHE A 201 -2.96 -4.45 -12.24
N SER A 202 -4.07 -4.52 -11.52
CA SER A 202 -4.29 -3.80 -10.28
C SER A 202 -4.49 -4.78 -9.14
N PHE A 203 -4.01 -4.39 -7.98
CA PHE A 203 -4.17 -5.08 -6.72
C PHE A 203 -4.55 -4.08 -5.65
N ASP A 204 -5.52 -4.44 -4.82
CA ASP A 204 -5.91 -3.73 -3.62
C ASP A 204 -5.86 -4.72 -2.46
N LEU A 205 -5.07 -4.41 -1.43
CA LEU A 205 -5.02 -5.21 -0.21
C LEU A 205 -6.39 -5.25 0.49
N GLY A 206 -7.17 -4.17 0.39
CA GLY A 206 -8.48 -4.05 1.01
C GLY A 206 -8.45 -4.17 2.54
N ALA A 207 -7.36 -3.73 3.19
CA ALA A 207 -7.26 -3.75 4.65
C ALA A 207 -8.25 -2.74 5.28
N GLN A 208 -9.01 -3.20 6.28
CA GLN A 208 -9.97 -2.41 7.03
C GLN A 208 -9.26 -1.75 8.22
N VAL A 209 -8.96 -0.45 8.10
CA VAL A 209 -8.19 0.32 9.08
C VAL A 209 -9.12 1.21 9.91
N GLU A 210 -9.41 0.79 11.13
CA GLU A 210 -10.38 1.43 12.02
C GLU A 210 -9.70 2.26 13.10
N ALA A 211 -10.11 3.53 13.21
CA ALA A 211 -9.73 4.39 14.32
C ALA A 211 -10.69 4.16 15.51
N ARG A 212 -10.20 3.47 16.53
CA ARG A 212 -10.96 3.09 17.73
C ARG A 212 -10.63 4.05 18.86
N HIS A 213 -11.51 5.02 19.08
CA HIS A 213 -11.41 5.97 20.19
C HIS A 213 -12.40 5.58 21.29
N LEU A 214 -12.00 4.66 22.16
CA LEU A 214 -12.84 4.16 23.24
C LEU A 214 -12.37 4.73 24.59
N VAL A 215 -13.27 4.72 25.58
CA VAL A 215 -12.90 5.13 26.93
C VAL A 215 -11.90 4.11 27.51
N GLY A 216 -10.65 4.54 27.71
CA GLY A 216 -9.58 3.71 28.27
C GLY A 216 -8.68 3.02 27.25
N ASP A 217 -8.97 3.12 25.95
CA ASP A 217 -8.09 2.64 24.88
C ASP A 217 -8.32 3.43 23.58
N GLU A 218 -7.23 3.97 23.02
CA GLU A 218 -7.24 4.62 21.72
C GLU A 218 -6.24 3.93 20.80
N SER A 219 -6.74 3.40 19.68
CA SER A 219 -5.88 2.67 18.75
C SER A 219 -6.43 2.66 17.32
N ILE A 220 -5.51 2.61 16.37
CA ILE A 220 -5.75 2.29 14.97
C ILE A 220 -5.53 0.78 14.79
N GLN A 221 -6.58 0.06 14.39
CA GLN A 221 -6.56 -1.39 14.24
C GLN A 221 -6.82 -1.82 12.81
N ILE A 222 -6.11 -2.84 12.33
CA ILE A 222 -6.48 -3.56 11.12
C ILE A 222 -7.43 -4.68 11.57
N THR A 223 -8.72 -4.55 11.26
CA THR A 223 -9.77 -5.46 11.75
C THR A 223 -10.09 -6.60 10.79
N GLY A 224 -9.64 -6.47 9.53
CA GLY A 224 -9.82 -7.45 8.49
C GLY A 224 -9.13 -6.99 7.21
N ARG A 225 -9.14 -7.85 6.21
CA ARG A 225 -8.66 -7.55 4.87
C ARG A 225 -9.42 -8.37 3.85
N GLN A 226 -9.61 -7.81 2.66
CA GLN A 226 -10.19 -8.52 1.54
C GLN A 226 -9.41 -8.13 0.28
N ALA A 227 -8.39 -8.92 -0.03
CA ALA A 227 -7.53 -8.65 -1.17
C ALA A 227 -8.27 -8.91 -2.49
N THR A 228 -8.30 -7.89 -3.34
CA THR A 228 -8.95 -7.93 -4.65
C THR A 228 -8.03 -7.35 -5.72
N GLY A 229 -8.39 -7.54 -6.97
CA GLY A 229 -7.64 -6.95 -8.07
C GLY A 229 -8.37 -7.07 -9.38
N THR A 230 -7.76 -6.56 -10.43
CA THR A 230 -8.23 -6.73 -11.79
C THR A 230 -7.03 -6.96 -12.69
N MET A 231 -7.14 -7.92 -13.60
CA MET A 231 -6.16 -8.11 -14.65
C MET A 231 -6.85 -8.00 -16.00
N VAL A 232 -6.30 -7.17 -16.88
CA VAL A 232 -6.78 -7.02 -18.26
C VAL A 232 -5.80 -7.73 -19.18
N VAL A 233 -6.30 -8.66 -19.98
CA VAL A 233 -5.50 -9.48 -20.90
C VAL A 233 -6.10 -9.50 -22.29
N GLU A 234 -5.25 -9.54 -23.31
CA GLU A 234 -5.68 -9.73 -24.69
C GLU A 234 -6.48 -11.04 -24.81
N ALA A 235 -7.59 -10.99 -25.57
CA ALA A 235 -8.42 -12.17 -25.78
C ALA A 235 -7.70 -13.15 -26.73
N ASP A 236 -7.35 -14.32 -26.20
CA ASP A 236 -6.87 -15.45 -27.00
C ASP A 236 -8.03 -16.39 -27.37
N THR A 237 -7.77 -17.36 -28.22
CA THR A 237 -8.67 -18.45 -28.57
C THR A 237 -9.19 -19.18 -27.32
N LEU A 238 -10.46 -19.56 -27.34
CA LEU A 238 -11.08 -20.33 -26.26
C LEU A 238 -10.34 -21.64 -25.97
N ALA A 239 -9.71 -22.23 -26.99
CA ALA A 239 -8.91 -23.44 -26.87
C ALA A 239 -7.59 -23.22 -26.10
N ALA A 240 -7.00 -22.03 -26.19
CA ALA A 240 -5.81 -21.67 -25.44
C ALA A 240 -6.15 -21.43 -23.95
N LYS A 241 -7.21 -20.65 -23.68
CA LYS A 241 -7.68 -20.41 -22.31
C LYS A 241 -9.17 -20.03 -22.25
N ASP A 242 -9.98 -20.89 -21.65
CA ASP A 242 -11.41 -20.62 -21.42
C ASP A 242 -11.65 -19.95 -20.06
N TRP A 243 -11.54 -18.62 -20.03
CA TRP A 243 -11.80 -17.82 -18.83
C TRP A 243 -13.25 -17.92 -18.33
N ILE A 244 -14.21 -18.15 -19.22
CA ILE A 244 -15.64 -18.22 -18.86
C ILE A 244 -15.92 -19.52 -18.10
N SER A 245 -15.37 -20.64 -18.58
CA SER A 245 -15.49 -21.93 -17.90
C SER A 245 -14.78 -21.92 -16.55
N ILE A 246 -13.57 -21.36 -16.46
CA ILE A 246 -12.82 -21.17 -15.20
C ILE A 246 -13.66 -20.35 -14.20
N ALA A 247 -14.23 -19.23 -14.63
CA ALA A 247 -15.07 -18.37 -13.79
C ALA A 247 -16.35 -19.07 -13.32
N ARG A 248 -17.03 -19.79 -14.22
CA ARG A 248 -18.27 -20.53 -13.90
C ARG A 248 -18.03 -21.71 -12.97
N ALA A 249 -16.86 -22.34 -13.05
CA ALA A 249 -16.47 -23.44 -12.19
C ALA A 249 -15.89 -22.99 -10.84
N HIS A 250 -15.69 -21.68 -10.63
CA HIS A 250 -15.04 -21.12 -9.45
C HIS A 250 -13.65 -21.72 -9.18
N THR A 251 -12.96 -22.16 -10.23
CA THR A 251 -11.62 -22.75 -10.09
C THR A 251 -10.63 -21.70 -9.66
N THR A 252 -9.77 -22.04 -8.69
CA THR A 252 -8.64 -21.22 -8.29
C THR A 252 -7.38 -21.60 -9.09
N GLY A 253 -6.41 -20.70 -9.16
CA GLY A 253 -5.11 -21.00 -9.75
C GLY A 253 -4.10 -19.89 -9.45
N ALA A 254 -2.83 -20.22 -9.67
CA ALA A 254 -1.76 -19.32 -9.28
C ALA A 254 -1.68 -18.08 -10.18
N LEU A 255 -1.38 -16.93 -9.55
CA LEU A 255 -0.87 -15.72 -10.18
C LEU A 255 0.62 -15.63 -9.90
N ALA A 256 1.43 -15.38 -10.93
CA ALA A 256 2.83 -15.05 -10.76
C ALA A 256 3.23 -13.96 -11.76
N ILE A 257 3.65 -12.81 -11.22
CA ILE A 257 4.19 -11.68 -11.98
C ILE A 257 5.61 -11.44 -11.49
N ARG A 258 6.58 -11.32 -12.42
CA ARG A 258 7.96 -10.92 -12.12
C ARG A 258 8.30 -9.66 -12.88
N HIS A 259 8.57 -8.60 -12.16
CA HIS A 259 9.02 -7.32 -12.68
C HIS A 259 10.48 -7.06 -12.27
N GLY A 260 11.30 -6.56 -13.19
CA GLY A 260 12.74 -6.41 -13.03
C GLY A 260 13.54 -7.60 -13.57
N LEU A 261 14.82 -7.34 -13.88
CA LEU A 261 15.74 -8.29 -14.50
C LEU A 261 16.96 -8.59 -13.62
N THR A 262 17.47 -7.57 -12.93
CA THR A 262 18.70 -7.65 -12.12
C THR A 262 18.36 -8.01 -10.69
N ALA A 263 19.10 -8.94 -10.09
CA ALA A 263 19.05 -9.22 -8.66
C ALA A 263 19.26 -7.92 -7.84
N GLY A 264 18.51 -7.77 -6.77
CA GLY A 264 18.34 -6.55 -6.01
C GLY A 264 17.27 -5.60 -6.55
N ASN A 265 16.77 -5.79 -7.77
CA ASN A 265 15.73 -4.95 -8.37
C ASN A 265 14.58 -5.76 -8.99
N ILE A 266 14.45 -7.04 -8.62
CA ILE A 266 13.33 -7.87 -9.03
C ILE A 266 12.25 -7.79 -7.95
N ILE A 267 11.02 -7.53 -8.37
CA ILE A 267 9.82 -7.66 -7.53
C ILE A 267 8.92 -8.72 -8.15
N GLU A 268 8.57 -9.72 -7.35
CA GLU A 268 7.58 -10.74 -7.70
C GLU A 268 6.29 -10.52 -6.92
N ILE A 269 5.16 -10.73 -7.58
CA ILE A 269 3.83 -10.76 -6.99
C ILE A 269 3.31 -12.16 -7.23
N ASN A 270 3.20 -12.93 -6.16
CA ASN A 270 2.81 -14.33 -6.21
C ASN A 270 1.54 -14.53 -5.40
N ALA A 271 0.58 -15.26 -5.93
CA ALA A 271 -0.60 -15.70 -5.19
C ALA A 271 -0.90 -17.14 -5.58
N PRO A 272 -0.96 -18.10 -4.62
CA PRO A 272 -1.09 -19.51 -4.94
C PRO A 272 -2.49 -19.88 -5.45
N ALA A 273 -3.53 -19.23 -4.93
CA ALA A 273 -4.91 -19.48 -5.29
C ALA A 273 -5.66 -18.17 -5.53
N VAL A 274 -5.81 -17.80 -6.79
CA VAL A 274 -6.65 -16.69 -7.24
C VAL A 274 -7.88 -17.25 -7.91
N GLN A 275 -9.05 -16.79 -7.48
CA GLN A 275 -10.31 -17.02 -8.16
C GLN A 275 -10.61 -15.82 -9.07
N ILE A 276 -11.13 -16.08 -10.26
CA ILE A 276 -11.63 -15.02 -11.14
C ILE A 276 -13.14 -14.81 -10.95
N GLY A 277 -13.54 -13.53 -11.01
CA GLY A 277 -14.94 -13.13 -11.07
C GLY A 277 -15.52 -13.29 -12.47
N ARG A 278 -16.62 -12.60 -12.75
CA ARG A 278 -17.27 -12.61 -14.06
C ARG A 278 -16.38 -11.85 -15.07
N PRO A 279 -15.81 -12.52 -16.10
CA PRO A 279 -15.04 -11.84 -17.11
C PRO A 279 -15.92 -10.88 -17.90
N THR A 280 -15.39 -9.70 -18.22
CA THR A 280 -16.04 -8.77 -19.15
C THR A 280 -15.16 -8.55 -20.38
N TYR A 281 -15.79 -8.23 -21.51
CA TYR A 281 -15.07 -7.87 -22.73
C TYR A 281 -14.80 -6.37 -22.73
N GLY A 282 -13.58 -6.00 -23.12
CA GLY A 282 -13.20 -4.64 -23.45
C GLY A 282 -12.60 -4.55 -24.85
N ASN A 283 -12.27 -3.33 -25.24
CA ASN A 283 -11.60 -3.04 -26.50
C ASN A 283 -10.55 -1.96 -26.26
N THR A 284 -9.30 -2.28 -26.56
CA THR A 284 -8.20 -1.33 -26.55
C THR A 284 -7.58 -1.31 -27.95
N GLN A 285 -7.53 -0.13 -28.58
CA GLN A 285 -6.95 0.04 -29.92
C GLN A 285 -7.56 -0.87 -31.00
N GLY A 286 -8.84 -1.24 -30.86
CA GLY A 286 -9.52 -2.13 -31.78
C GLY A 286 -9.31 -3.62 -31.49
N ILE A 287 -8.49 -3.99 -30.51
CA ILE A 287 -8.23 -5.37 -30.09
C ILE A 287 -9.11 -5.72 -28.90
N THR A 288 -9.75 -6.90 -28.93
CA THR A 288 -10.58 -7.39 -27.83
C THR A 288 -9.71 -7.86 -26.67
N ASN A 289 -10.09 -7.47 -25.45
CA ASN A 289 -9.48 -7.95 -24.22
C ASN A 289 -10.52 -8.47 -23.23
N TYR A 290 -10.06 -9.28 -22.29
CA TYR A 290 -10.81 -9.71 -21.11
C TYR A 290 -10.38 -8.87 -19.91
N SER A 291 -11.35 -8.29 -19.21
CA SER A 291 -11.15 -7.79 -17.86
C SER A 291 -11.56 -8.89 -16.88
N LEU A 292 -10.60 -9.32 -16.06
CA LEU A 292 -10.74 -10.42 -15.11
C LEU A 292 -10.67 -9.85 -13.69
N PRO A 293 -11.81 -9.72 -12.98
CA PRO A 293 -11.80 -9.42 -11.56
C PRO A 293 -11.12 -10.56 -10.81
N LEU A 294 -10.21 -10.26 -9.90
CA LEU A 294 -9.41 -11.21 -9.14
C LEU A 294 -9.82 -11.20 -7.67
N MET A 295 -9.93 -12.38 -7.08
CA MET A 295 -10.17 -12.60 -5.65
C MET A 295 -9.03 -13.48 -5.15
N PHE A 296 -8.23 -12.94 -4.22
CA PHE A 296 -7.08 -13.64 -3.66
C PHE A 296 -7.57 -14.50 -2.49
N THR A 297 -7.40 -15.81 -2.61
CA THR A 297 -7.88 -16.77 -1.61
C THR A 297 -6.70 -17.46 -0.93
N PRO A 298 -6.76 -17.66 0.40
CA PRO A 298 -5.73 -18.41 1.10
C PRO A 298 -5.84 -19.90 0.79
N VAL A 299 -4.71 -20.60 0.87
CA VAL A 299 -4.63 -22.06 0.81
C VAL A 299 -4.34 -22.60 2.21
N THR A 300 -3.30 -22.10 2.87
CA THR A 300 -2.86 -22.52 4.21
C THR A 300 -2.53 -21.31 5.08
N GLY A 301 -3.55 -20.70 5.69
CA GLY A 301 -3.39 -19.58 6.61
C GLY A 301 -3.31 -18.23 5.87
N ASP A 302 -2.32 -17.41 6.20
CA ASP A 302 -2.14 -16.06 5.64
C ASP A 302 -1.26 -16.07 4.37
N ASP A 303 -1.57 -16.95 3.42
CA ASP A 303 -0.78 -17.18 2.20
C ASP A 303 -1.49 -16.75 0.90
N GLU A 304 -2.51 -15.90 1.00
CA GLU A 304 -3.31 -15.49 -0.16
C GLU A 304 -2.53 -14.69 -1.22
N PHE A 305 -1.46 -13.99 -0.83
CA PHE A 305 -0.49 -13.39 -1.74
C PHE A 305 0.86 -13.15 -1.06
N ALA A 306 1.89 -12.85 -1.85
CA ALA A 306 3.18 -12.40 -1.38
C ALA A 306 3.82 -11.42 -2.37
N ILE A 307 4.44 -10.36 -1.84
CA ILE A 307 5.34 -9.48 -2.57
C ILE A 307 6.77 -9.87 -2.22
N VAL A 308 7.57 -10.28 -3.20
CA VAL A 308 8.94 -10.75 -2.98
C VAL A 308 9.92 -9.85 -3.68
N ALA A 309 10.80 -9.20 -2.92
CA ALA A 309 11.94 -8.46 -3.45
C ALA A 309 13.16 -9.38 -3.54
N LYS A 310 13.80 -9.44 -4.72
CA LYS A 310 14.99 -10.24 -5.02
C LYS A 310 16.08 -9.40 -5.64
#